data_AF-A0A369K4M8-F1
#
_entry.id   AF-A0A369K4M8-F1
#
_cell.length_a   1.000
_cell.length_b   1.000
_cell.length_c   1.000
_cell.angle_alpha   90.00
_cell.angle_beta   90.00
_cell.angle_gamma   90.00
#
_symmetry.space_group_name_H-M   'P 1'
#
loop_
_entity.id
_entity.type
_entity.pdbx_description
1 polymer ?
#
loop_
_entity_poly.entity_id
_entity_poly.type
_entity_poly.pdbx_seq_one_letter_code
_entity_poly.pdbx_strand_id
1 'polypeptide(L)'
;MDSDVVHEMTQPPYYILFSHSSIVASNPGAPSNTLGHPTIQYHYANDSPLALWPQHANEHVLVLDYDPTGTKQPAVQSMSKDLAVSSLKVEEAPGAAAASESDPKNDRMYIVETTASDGIVDGSLGDRKSARSIVLQYKRRNAILRRALLYPDTPGQLSQPSLPVSPQRSES
;
A
#
# COMPACT_ATOMS: atom_id res chain seq x y z
N MET A 1 17.66 28.60 15.59
CA MET A 1 16.51 28.96 14.74
C MET A 1 16.14 27.64 14.09
N ASP A 2 15.30 26.85 14.76
CA ASP A 2 14.99 25.46 14.39
C ASP A 2 13.53 25.18 14.77
N SER A 3 12.61 26.05 14.33
CA SER A 3 11.20 26.00 14.70
C SER A 3 10.30 25.42 13.61
N ASP A 4 10.83 25.19 12.41
CA ASP A 4 10.04 24.73 11.25
C ASP A 4 9.85 23.21 11.21
N VAL A 5 10.75 22.42 11.82
CA VAL A 5 10.67 20.94 11.74
C VAL A 5 9.56 20.36 12.64
N VAL A 6 9.11 21.11 13.65
CA VAL A 6 8.13 20.61 14.64
C VAL A 6 6.67 20.84 14.23
N HIS A 7 6.39 21.69 13.23
CA HIS A 7 5.02 22.03 12.85
C HIS A 7 4.40 21.01 11.86
N GLU A 8 5.18 20.43 10.95
CA GLU A 8 4.67 19.43 9.98
C GLU A 8 4.11 18.17 10.65
N MET A 9 4.72 17.71 11.75
CA MET A 9 4.31 16.48 12.43
C MET A 9 3.06 16.66 13.28
N THR A 10 2.58 17.88 13.51
CA THR A 10 1.33 18.09 14.23
C THR A 10 0.09 17.93 13.37
N GLN A 11 0.26 17.91 12.04
CA GLN A 11 -0.86 17.96 11.12
C GLN A 11 -1.26 16.57 10.64
N PRO A 12 -2.57 16.28 10.61
CA PRO A 12 -3.03 14.96 10.24
C PRO A 12 -2.64 14.65 8.78
N PRO A 13 -2.33 13.37 8.46
CA PRO A 13 -2.00 12.94 7.11
C PRO A 13 -3.09 13.32 6.09
N TYR A 14 -2.74 14.10 5.08
CA TYR A 14 -3.71 14.60 4.09
C TYR A 14 -3.61 13.87 2.74
N TYR A 15 -2.38 13.63 2.27
CA TYR A 15 -2.15 12.98 0.99
C TYR A 15 -2.08 11.46 1.16
N ILE A 16 -3.24 10.80 1.13
CA ILE A 16 -3.33 9.34 1.25
C ILE A 16 -3.76 8.74 -0.11
N LEU A 17 -2.98 7.76 -0.57
CA LEU A 17 -3.26 6.96 -1.74
C LEU A 17 -3.34 5.49 -1.33
N PHE A 18 -4.25 4.75 -1.93
CA PHE A 18 -4.21 3.29 -1.89
C PHE A 18 -3.79 2.76 -3.26
N SER A 19 -2.93 1.75 -3.23
CA SER A 19 -2.45 1.00 -4.38
C SER A 19 -2.98 -0.42 -4.25
N HIS A 20 -3.99 -0.75 -5.04
CA HIS A 20 -4.65 -2.04 -4.94
C HIS A 20 -4.17 -3.00 -6.02
N SER A 21 -3.76 -4.19 -5.59
CA SER A 21 -3.37 -5.28 -6.50
C SER A 21 -4.29 -6.49 -6.35
N SER A 22 -5.02 -6.83 -7.41
CA SER A 22 -5.75 -8.10 -7.47
C SER A 22 -4.80 -9.24 -7.83
N ILE A 23 -4.91 -10.32 -7.07
CA ILE A 23 -4.17 -11.57 -7.25
C ILE A 23 -4.72 -12.41 -8.43
N VAL A 24 -5.90 -12.04 -8.96
CA VAL A 24 -6.65 -12.80 -9.97
C VAL A 24 -6.52 -12.22 -11.37
N ALA A 25 -5.95 -11.02 -11.54
CA ALA A 25 -5.73 -10.40 -12.84
C ALA A 25 -5.10 -11.42 -13.81
N SER A 26 -5.92 -11.85 -14.77
CA SER A 26 -5.71 -13.00 -15.67
C SER A 26 -4.60 -12.77 -16.71
N ASN A 27 -3.86 -11.65 -16.58
CA ASN A 27 -2.85 -11.25 -17.52
C ASN A 27 -1.43 -11.44 -16.93
N PRO A 28 -0.61 -12.33 -17.51
CA PRO A 28 0.74 -12.63 -17.01
C PRO A 28 1.78 -11.51 -17.26
N GLY A 29 1.37 -10.33 -17.75
CA GLY A 29 2.27 -9.28 -18.23
C GLY A 29 2.58 -8.12 -17.27
N ALA A 30 1.71 -7.78 -16.32
CA ALA A 30 1.97 -6.71 -15.35
C ALA A 30 0.98 -6.78 -14.17
N PRO A 31 1.36 -6.31 -12.96
CA PRO A 31 0.36 -5.99 -11.96
C PRO A 31 -0.54 -4.86 -12.48
N SER A 32 -1.85 -5.13 -12.62
CA SER A 32 -2.80 -4.03 -12.61
C SER A 32 -2.84 -3.54 -11.18
N ASN A 33 -2.14 -2.43 -10.94
CA ASN A 33 -2.08 -1.76 -9.66
C ASN A 33 -2.94 -0.51 -9.80
N THR A 34 -4.13 -0.53 -9.22
CA THR A 34 -5.03 0.63 -9.30
C THR A 34 -4.66 1.57 -8.16
N LEU A 35 -4.29 2.80 -8.53
CA LEU A 35 -4.11 3.89 -7.58
C LEU A 35 -5.45 4.61 -7.42
N GLY A 36 -5.84 4.85 -6.17
CA GLY A 36 -7.07 5.57 -5.87
C GLY A 36 -6.96 6.38 -4.59
N HIS A 37 -7.92 7.29 -4.42
CA HIS A 37 -8.09 8.07 -3.21
C HIS A 37 -9.16 7.43 -2.32
N PRO A 38 -8.85 7.11 -1.06
CA PRO A 38 -9.87 6.68 -0.12
C PRO A 38 -10.70 7.88 0.36
N THR A 39 -11.87 7.60 0.92
CA THR A 39 -12.55 8.58 1.78
C THR A 39 -11.82 8.60 3.12
N ILE A 40 -11.30 9.76 3.52
CA ILE A 40 -10.50 9.91 4.74
C ILE A 40 -11.39 10.38 5.88
N GLN A 41 -11.34 9.69 7.01
CA GLN A 41 -11.99 10.08 8.26
C GLN A 41 -10.94 10.12 9.36
N TYR A 42 -10.89 11.23 10.10
CA TYR A 42 -9.98 11.39 11.22
C TYR A 42 -10.70 11.04 12.51
N HIS A 43 -10.09 10.15 13.29
CA HIS A 43 -10.54 9.78 14.61
C HIS A 43 -9.48 10.17 15.64
N TYR A 44 -9.93 10.83 16.71
CA TYR A 44 -9.08 11.26 17.80
C TYR A 44 -9.26 10.36 19.03
N ALA A 45 -8.37 10.48 20.01
CA ALA A 45 -8.34 9.61 21.19
C ALA A 45 -9.64 9.64 22.04
N ASN A 46 -10.45 10.68 21.89
CA ASN A 46 -11.73 10.86 22.58
C ASN A 46 -12.94 10.32 21.79
N ASP A 47 -12.74 9.82 20.57
CA ASP A 47 -13.83 9.29 19.75
C ASP A 47 -14.16 7.84 20.10
N SER A 48 -15.39 7.44 19.79
CA SER A 48 -15.84 6.06 20.03
C SER A 48 -15.15 5.09 19.07
N PRO A 49 -14.60 3.95 19.57
CA PRO A 49 -13.98 2.94 18.71
C PRO A 49 -15.00 2.23 17.81
N LEU A 50 -16.31 2.37 18.09
CA LEU A 50 -17.37 1.80 17.26
C LEU A 50 -17.49 2.49 15.90
N ALA A 51 -16.96 3.71 15.75
CA ALA A 51 -17.00 4.44 14.49
C ALA A 51 -16.06 3.85 13.41
N LEU A 52 -15.11 2.99 13.80
CA LEU A 52 -14.12 2.38 12.91
C LEU A 52 -14.62 1.11 12.21
N TRP A 53 -15.85 0.68 12.48
CA TRP A 53 -16.38 -0.56 11.93
C TRP A 53 -17.02 -0.34 10.55
N PRO A 54 -16.79 -1.25 9.59
CA PRO A 54 -17.52 -1.23 8.33
C PRO A 54 -19.02 -1.23 8.58
N GLN A 55 -19.73 -0.26 8.00
CA GLN A 55 -21.18 -0.13 8.09
C GLN A 55 -21.91 -0.95 7.02
N HIS A 56 -21.21 -1.24 5.92
CA HIS A 56 -21.74 -1.99 4.79
C HIS A 56 -20.89 -3.21 4.44
N ALA A 57 -21.53 -4.25 3.88
CA ALA A 57 -20.84 -5.51 3.55
C ALA A 57 -19.74 -5.37 2.48
N ASN A 58 -19.82 -4.34 1.64
CA ASN A 58 -18.87 -4.06 0.57
C ASN A 58 -17.93 -2.90 0.91
N GLU A 59 -17.89 -2.49 2.18
CA GLU A 59 -17.01 -1.42 2.64
C GLU A 59 -15.68 -2.00 3.11
N HIS A 60 -14.59 -1.41 2.62
CA HIS A 60 -13.25 -1.74 3.07
C HIS A 60 -12.70 -0.62 3.93
N VAL A 61 -12.46 -0.93 5.21
CA VAL A 61 -11.91 0.03 6.16
C VAL A 61 -10.43 -0.28 6.39
N LEU A 62 -9.61 0.75 6.21
CA LEU A 62 -8.18 0.76 6.52
C LEU A 62 -7.92 1.81 7.61
N VAL A 63 -7.18 1.45 8.65
CA VAL A 63 -6.88 2.33 9.78
C VAL A 63 -5.40 2.68 9.73
N LEU A 64 -5.08 3.95 9.47
CA LEU A 64 -3.73 4.50 9.58
C LEU A 64 -3.54 5.04 11.01
N ASP A 65 -2.74 4.35 11.80
CA ASP A 65 -2.31 4.82 13.11
C ASP A 65 -1.21 5.87 12.93
N TYR A 66 -1.53 7.10 13.32
CA TYR A 66 -0.66 8.27 13.15
C TYR A 66 -0.39 8.91 14.51
N ASP A 67 0.88 9.02 14.84
CA ASP A 67 1.35 9.72 16.03
C ASP A 67 1.88 11.12 15.65
N PRO A 68 1.21 12.21 16.07
CA PRO A 68 1.64 13.57 15.75
C PRO A 68 2.95 13.95 16.46
N THR A 69 3.40 13.18 17.45
CA THR A 69 4.68 13.42 18.11
C THR A 69 5.86 12.78 17.36
N GLY A 70 5.57 11.94 16.35
CA GLY A 70 6.57 11.24 15.55
C GLY A 70 7.35 10.17 16.32
N THR A 71 6.92 9.79 17.52
CA THR A 71 7.60 8.77 18.34
C THR A 71 7.36 7.36 17.80
N LYS A 72 6.22 7.13 17.13
CA LYS A 72 5.87 5.87 16.49
C LYS A 72 5.85 6.03 14.96
N GLN A 73 6.40 5.04 14.26
CA GLN A 73 6.23 4.97 12.80
C GLN A 73 4.76 4.70 12.46
N PRO A 74 4.21 5.39 11.45
CA PRO A 74 2.84 5.18 11.02
C PRO A 74 2.66 3.74 10.53
N ALA A 75 1.53 3.14 10.90
CA ALA A 75 1.19 1.78 10.50
C ALA A 75 -0.26 1.73 10.03
N VAL A 76 -0.55 0.91 9.03
CA VAL A 76 -1.89 0.73 8.48
C VAL A 76 -2.39 -0.68 8.72
N GLN A 77 -3.59 -0.78 9.26
CA GLN A 77 -4.26 -2.06 9.48
C GLN A 77 -5.50 -2.14 8.60
N SER A 78 -5.78 -3.33 8.06
CA SER A 78 -7.06 -3.59 7.39
C SER A 78 -8.05 -4.19 8.37
N MET A 79 -9.25 -3.63 8.43
CA MET A 79 -10.40 -4.19 9.14
C MET A 79 -11.30 -5.04 8.22
N SER A 80 -10.90 -5.20 6.96
CA SER A 80 -11.65 -5.94 5.94
C SER A 80 -11.25 -7.41 5.93
N LYS A 81 -12.18 -8.30 5.62
CA LYS A 81 -11.93 -9.76 5.59
C LYS A 81 -11.14 -10.21 4.37
N ASP A 82 -11.30 -9.50 3.27
CA ASP A 82 -10.85 -9.85 1.93
C ASP A 82 -9.74 -8.94 1.41
N LEU A 83 -9.39 -7.89 2.16
CA LEU A 83 -8.33 -6.95 1.84
C LEU A 83 -7.22 -7.02 2.88
N ALA A 84 -5.98 -7.24 2.45
CA ALA A 84 -4.80 -7.23 3.31
C ALA A 84 -3.87 -6.07 2.95
N VAL A 85 -3.25 -5.46 3.96
CA VAL A 85 -2.18 -4.47 3.77
C VAL A 85 -0.86 -5.21 3.60
N SER A 86 -0.11 -4.84 2.57
CA SER A 86 1.19 -5.42 2.24
C SER A 86 2.35 -4.46 2.46
N SER A 87 2.10 -3.14 2.39
CA SER A 87 3.06 -2.14 2.84
C SER A 87 2.45 -0.76 3.02
N LEU A 88 3.18 0.08 3.73
CA LEU A 88 3.02 1.53 3.74
C LEU A 88 4.31 2.17 3.21
N LYS A 89 4.19 3.09 2.27
CA LYS A 89 5.29 3.97 1.84
C LYS A 89 4.96 5.40 2.25
N VAL A 90 5.96 6.12 2.72
CA VAL A 90 5.86 7.52 3.07
C VAL A 90 6.87 8.28 2.22
N GLU A 91 6.38 9.19 1.40
CA GLU A 91 7.17 9.99 0.46
C GLU A 91 6.79 11.46 0.60
N GLU A 92 7.56 12.37 0.01
CA GLU A 92 7.21 13.79 -0.06
C GLU A 92 6.11 13.99 -1.11
N ALA A 93 5.06 14.73 -0.76
CA ALA A 93 3.93 14.97 -1.65
C ALA A 93 4.34 15.97 -2.76
N PRO A 94 4.29 15.58 -4.05
CA PRO A 94 4.68 16.46 -5.13
C PRO A 94 3.82 17.73 -5.15
N GLY A 95 4.47 18.89 -5.07
CA GLY A 95 3.79 20.20 -5.13
C GLY A 95 3.17 20.68 -3.81
N ALA A 96 3.32 19.94 -2.70
CA ALA A 96 2.80 20.38 -1.40
C ALA A 96 3.56 21.59 -0.84
N ALA A 97 4.89 21.61 -0.99
CA ALA A 97 5.76 22.72 -0.58
C ALA A 97 5.48 24.08 -1.28
N ALA A 98 4.70 24.08 -2.38
CA ALA A 98 4.32 25.30 -3.10
C ALA A 98 2.93 25.82 -2.70
N ALA A 99 2.13 25.04 -1.97
CA ALA A 99 0.77 25.39 -1.57
C ALA A 99 0.68 26.01 -0.17
N SER A 100 1.81 26.11 0.54
CA SER A 100 1.94 26.43 1.97
C SER A 100 1.57 27.87 2.37
N GLU A 101 1.15 28.73 1.43
CA GLU A 101 0.82 30.13 1.74
C GLU A 101 -0.55 30.34 2.39
N SER A 102 -1.48 29.37 2.32
CA SER A 102 -2.87 29.57 2.77
C SER A 102 -3.38 28.63 3.86
N ASP A 103 -2.85 27.40 3.94
CA ASP A 103 -3.12 26.47 5.03
C ASP A 103 -1.91 25.53 5.16
N PRO A 104 -1.27 25.44 6.34
CA PRO A 104 -0.25 24.42 6.54
C PRO A 104 -0.96 23.06 6.41
N LYS A 105 -0.47 22.21 5.49
CA LYS A 105 -0.88 20.80 5.37
C LYS A 105 0.35 19.94 5.57
N ASN A 106 0.14 18.69 5.97
CA ASN A 106 1.22 17.73 6.05
C ASN A 106 1.75 17.44 4.63
N ASP A 107 3.01 17.78 4.38
CA ASP A 107 3.66 17.63 3.06
C ASP A 107 4.06 16.18 2.75
N ARG A 108 3.71 15.21 3.61
CA ARG A 108 3.96 13.79 3.37
C ARG A 108 2.80 13.11 2.68
N MET A 109 3.14 12.27 1.70
CA MET A 109 2.27 11.36 1.00
C MET A 109 2.40 9.94 1.55
N TYR A 110 1.26 9.32 1.82
CA TYR A 110 1.15 7.97 2.35
C TYR A 110 0.55 7.05 1.29
N ILE A 111 1.32 6.08 0.80
CA ILE A 111 0.87 5.12 -0.21
C ILE A 111 0.69 3.76 0.47
N VAL A 112 -0.57 3.34 0.60
CA VAL A 112 -0.96 2.07 1.21
C VAL A 112 -1.09 1.01 0.13
N GLU A 113 -0.22 0.00 0.14
CA GLU A 113 -0.30 -1.11 -0.81
C GLU A 113 -1.16 -2.22 -0.24
N THR A 114 -2.24 -2.56 -0.94
CA THR A 114 -3.21 -3.57 -0.54
C THR A 114 -3.34 -4.67 -1.57
N THR A 115 -3.72 -5.85 -1.09
CA THR A 115 -3.97 -7.02 -1.92
C THR A 115 -5.29 -7.65 -1.50
N ALA A 116 -6.20 -7.94 -2.44
CA ALA A 116 -7.42 -8.67 -2.13
C ALA A 116 -7.31 -10.17 -2.44
N SER A 117 -7.96 -10.98 -1.61
CA SER A 117 -8.35 -12.33 -1.99
C SER A 117 -9.72 -12.27 -2.66
N ASP A 118 -9.76 -12.09 -3.98
CA ASP A 118 -10.99 -12.32 -4.72
C ASP A 118 -11.39 -13.78 -4.48
N GLY A 119 -12.52 -13.96 -3.78
CA GLY A 119 -13.01 -15.25 -3.35
C GLY A 119 -13.14 -16.20 -4.54
N ILE A 120 -12.59 -17.39 -4.36
CA ILE A 120 -12.81 -18.57 -5.21
C ILE A 120 -12.29 -18.36 -6.63
N VAL A 121 -11.14 -19.00 -6.89
CA VAL A 121 -10.74 -19.38 -8.24
C VAL A 121 -11.90 -20.19 -8.80
N ASP A 122 -12.74 -19.57 -9.63
CA ASP A 122 -13.80 -20.26 -10.34
C ASP A 122 -13.12 -21.41 -11.10
N GLY A 123 -13.36 -22.63 -10.63
CA GLY A 123 -12.86 -23.87 -11.22
C GLY A 123 -13.41 -24.11 -12.63
N SER A 124 -14.24 -23.19 -13.13
CA SER A 124 -14.89 -23.22 -14.44
C SER A 124 -14.02 -22.72 -15.61
N LEU A 125 -12.89 -22.03 -15.36
CA LEU A 125 -11.92 -21.66 -16.42
C LEU A 125 -10.72 -22.64 -16.48
N GLY A 126 -11.04 -23.93 -16.31
CA GLY A 126 -10.15 -25.02 -16.63
C GLY A 126 -10.09 -25.27 -18.13
N ASP A 127 -9.41 -24.40 -18.89
CA ASP A 127 -8.75 -24.87 -20.11
C ASP A 127 -7.65 -23.91 -20.58
N ARG A 128 -6.40 -24.42 -20.63
CA ARG A 128 -5.21 -23.85 -21.30
C ARG A 128 -4.41 -22.70 -20.66
N LYS A 129 -4.41 -22.51 -19.34
CA LYS A 129 -3.31 -21.75 -18.72
C LYS A 129 -2.01 -22.54 -18.88
N SER A 130 -1.01 -21.97 -19.54
CA SER A 130 0.29 -22.64 -19.73
C SER A 130 0.94 -22.93 -18.37
N ALA A 131 1.64 -24.07 -18.23
CA ALA A 131 2.34 -24.41 -16.98
C ALA A 131 3.25 -23.27 -16.47
N ARG A 132 3.90 -22.55 -17.40
CA ARG A 132 4.72 -21.38 -17.08
C ARG A 132 3.91 -20.24 -16.43
N SER A 133 2.72 -19.95 -16.94
CA SER A 133 1.85 -18.92 -16.38
C SER A 133 1.37 -19.27 -14.97
N ILE A 134 1.07 -20.54 -14.72
CA ILE A 134 0.67 -21.03 -13.38
C ILE A 134 1.81 -20.87 -12.38
N VAL A 135 3.03 -21.28 -12.76
CA VAL A 135 4.22 -21.15 -11.89
C VAL A 135 4.53 -19.67 -11.61
N LEU A 136 4.46 -18.80 -12.62
CA LEU A 136 4.68 -17.37 -12.44
C LEU A 136 3.64 -16.75 -11.49
N GLN A 137 2.37 -17.11 -11.66
CA GLN A 137 1.30 -16.67 -10.78
C GLN A 137 1.52 -17.15 -9.34
N TYR A 138 1.92 -18.40 -9.15
CA TYR A 138 2.22 -18.96 -7.83
C TYR A 138 3.39 -18.23 -7.16
N LYS A 139 4.50 -18.01 -7.88
CA LYS A 139 5.65 -17.25 -7.38
C LYS A 139 5.25 -15.84 -6.95
N ARG A 140 4.43 -15.17 -7.78
CA ARG A 140 3.91 -13.85 -7.48
C ARG A 140 3.04 -13.84 -6.22
N ARG A 141 2.11 -14.79 -6.09
CA ARG A 141 1.28 -14.96 -4.89
C ARG A 141 2.11 -15.14 -3.63
N ASN A 142 3.09 -16.04 -3.68
CA ASN A 142 3.96 -16.28 -2.53
C ASN A 142 4.80 -15.06 -2.16
N ALA A 143 5.25 -14.26 -3.13
CA ALA A 143 5.97 -13.02 -2.85
C ALA A 143 5.08 -12.01 -2.10
N ILE A 144 3.83 -11.85 -2.55
CA ILE A 144 2.85 -10.97 -1.89
C ILE A 144 2.55 -11.45 -0.47
N LEU A 145 2.26 -12.74 -0.28
CA LEU A 145 1.95 -13.31 1.03
C LEU A 145 3.11 -13.15 2.01
N ARG A 146 4.35 -13.40 1.56
CA ARG A 146 5.54 -13.18 2.39
C ARG A 146 5.65 -11.73 2.82
N ARG A 147 5.38 -10.77 1.92
CA ARG A 147 5.41 -9.35 2.25
C ARG A 147 4.34 -8.98 3.27
N ALA A 148 3.11 -9.46 3.07
CA ALA A 148 2.01 -9.21 4.01
C ALA A 148 2.29 -9.79 5.41
N LEU A 149 2.96 -10.95 5.49
CA LEU A 149 3.37 -11.55 6.77
C LEU A 149 4.49 -10.81 7.49
N LEU A 150 5.33 -10.10 6.75
CA LEU A 150 6.46 -9.32 7.31
C LEU A 150 6.06 -7.88 7.65
N TYR A 151 4.86 -7.45 7.26
CA TYR A 151 4.34 -6.13 7.60
C TYR A 151 3.88 -6.11 9.08
N PRO A 152 4.18 -5.07 9.88
CA PRO A 152 4.76 -3.77 9.49
C PRO A 152 6.30 -3.67 9.54
N ASP A 153 7.01 -4.74 9.89
CA ASP A 153 8.44 -4.72 10.27
C ASP A 153 9.42 -4.43 9.13
N THR A 154 8.98 -4.41 7.87
CA THR A 154 9.83 -4.04 6.73
C THR A 154 9.63 -2.58 6.30
N PRO A 155 10.52 -1.64 6.67
CA PRO A 155 10.52 -0.31 6.09
C PRO A 155 10.96 -0.39 4.61
N GLY A 156 10.04 -0.05 3.70
CA GLY A 156 10.33 0.64 2.43
C GLY A 156 11.36 0.06 1.45
N GLN A 157 11.84 -1.17 1.55
CA GLN A 157 12.90 -1.66 0.66
C GLN A 157 12.32 -2.32 -0.60
N LEU A 158 12.11 -1.51 -1.63
CA LEU A 158 11.98 -1.98 -3.01
C LEU A 158 13.32 -2.58 -3.47
N SER A 159 13.55 -3.85 -3.18
CA SER A 159 14.48 -4.64 -4.01
C SER A 159 13.76 -4.94 -5.32
N GLN A 160 13.98 -4.09 -6.33
CA GLN A 160 13.77 -4.50 -7.72
C GLN A 160 14.49 -5.84 -7.93
N PRO A 161 13.86 -6.85 -8.56
CA PRO A 161 14.60 -8.00 -9.03
C PRO A 161 15.61 -7.50 -10.06
N SER A 162 16.89 -7.49 -9.69
CA SER A 162 17.97 -7.17 -10.62
C SER A 162 17.88 -8.10 -11.81
N LEU A 163 17.76 -7.51 -13.00
CA LEU A 163 17.85 -8.25 -14.25
C LEU A 163 19.22 -8.92 -14.32
N PRO A 164 19.31 -10.18 -14.79
CA PRO A 164 20.60 -10.84 -14.98
C PRO A 164 21.39 -10.05 -16.03
N VAL A 165 22.57 -9.55 -15.62
CA VAL A 165 23.57 -8.97 -16.51
C VAL A 165 23.98 -10.04 -17.52
N SER A 166 23.68 -9.80 -18.80
CA SER A 166 24.20 -10.62 -19.90
C SER A 166 25.73 -10.49 -19.95
N PRO A 167 26.48 -11.60 -20.02
CA PRO A 167 27.93 -11.53 -20.16
C PRO A 167 28.29 -10.94 -21.52
N GLN A 168 29.09 -9.88 -21.52
CA GLN A 168 29.70 -9.37 -22.74
C GLN A 168 30.63 -10.45 -23.32
N ARG A 169 30.30 -10.86 -24.54
CA ARG A 169 31.12 -11.74 -25.37
C ARG A 169 32.28 -10.91 -25.91
N SER A 170 33.46 -11.08 -25.32
CA SER A 170 34.71 -10.58 -25.88
C SER A 170 34.98 -11.34 -27.18
N GLU A 171 34.73 -10.72 -28.32
CA GLU A 171 35.26 -11.19 -29.59
C GLU A 171 36.73 -10.79 -29.68
N SER A 172 37.58 -11.80 -29.92
CA SER A 172 39.01 -11.68 -30.23
C SER A 172 39.20 -11.74 -31.73
#